data_AF-A0A7C7XV41-F1
#
_entry.id   AF-A0A7C7XV41-F1
#
_cell.length_a   1.000
_cell.length_b   1.000
_cell.length_c   1.000
_cell.angle_alpha   90.00
_cell.angle_beta   90.00
_cell.angle_gamma   90.00
#
_symmetry.space_group_name_H-M   'P 1'
#
loop_
_entity.id
_entity.type
_entity.pdbx_description
1 polymer ?
#
loop_
_entity_poly.entity_id
_entity_poly.type
_entity_poly.pdbx_seq_one_letter_code
_entity_poly.pdbx_strand_id
1 'polypeptide(L)'
;MLEDPIIRSNWVEKGKMGCVEIKRPHPTAPMGGGYFSRKKHNNHITDIIKMADEILDEFEVPNQNMVYYAFHKDMGQSAKIAKSTRPWAALIPYISPYGNRTTQRIQSFPRYLTTSFSTLVKQHNKMGSSMLPCAIEYFIPPHNKLPIGKTMGLHGKKLHNMNHIRKGMATYVWPAKPIHEKSILNAGLTGLTDKANPQFTWLPTGDARWVNPAIQPLDNQQQILLNSVTEENHLEILKQLKQEVPIWSECDNTRRVELISMWKKSWNWQKSIDEILQSSSESSPPWQASRLIGHRGSGKTSRPVISE
;
A
#
# COMPACT_ATOMS: atom_id res chain seq x y z
N MET A 1 -0.89 -21.49 0.82
CA MET A 1 -0.28 -20.33 0.13
C MET A 1 1.17 -20.15 0.57
N LEU A 2 1.46 -20.02 1.88
CA LEU A 2 2.84 -19.91 2.37
C LEU A 2 3.66 -21.21 2.19
N GLU A 3 3.00 -22.36 2.06
CA GLU A 3 3.62 -23.62 1.65
C GLU A 3 4.16 -23.61 0.21
N ASP A 4 3.69 -22.69 -0.65
CA ASP A 4 4.22 -22.56 -2.01
C ASP A 4 5.64 -21.96 -1.91
N PRO A 5 6.69 -22.68 -2.37
CA PRO A 5 8.07 -22.26 -2.19
C PRO A 5 8.39 -20.96 -2.94
N ILE A 6 7.71 -20.69 -4.06
CA ILE A 6 7.89 -19.45 -4.82
C ILE A 6 7.32 -18.29 -4.01
N ILE A 7 6.12 -18.43 -3.47
CA ILE A 7 5.50 -17.39 -2.65
C ILE A 7 6.33 -17.15 -1.39
N ARG A 8 6.76 -18.22 -0.72
CA ARG A 8 7.57 -18.14 0.49
C ARG A 8 8.88 -17.40 0.24
N SER A 9 9.68 -17.84 -0.74
CA SER A 9 10.94 -17.17 -1.08
C SER A 9 10.73 -15.70 -1.43
N ASN A 10 9.70 -15.38 -2.22
CA ASN A 10 9.42 -14.00 -2.59
C ASN A 10 9.04 -13.11 -1.39
N TRP A 11 8.21 -13.62 -0.47
CA TRP A 11 7.71 -12.85 0.66
C TRP A 11 8.73 -12.78 1.82
N VAL A 12 9.34 -13.92 2.17
CA VAL A 12 10.25 -14.04 3.29
C VAL A 12 11.64 -13.50 2.92
N GLU A 13 12.23 -14.02 1.86
CA GLU A 13 13.65 -13.78 1.52
C GLU A 13 13.85 -12.56 0.63
N LYS A 14 12.93 -12.32 -0.33
CA LYS A 14 13.09 -11.26 -1.35
C LYS A 14 12.35 -9.96 -1.03
N GLY A 15 11.90 -9.79 0.21
CA GLY A 15 11.36 -8.51 0.68
C GLY A 15 9.98 -8.14 0.15
N LYS A 16 9.26 -9.02 -0.57
CA LYS A 16 7.94 -8.65 -1.11
C LYS A 16 6.95 -8.38 0.02
N MET A 17 6.09 -7.40 -0.20
CA MET A 17 5.11 -6.94 0.76
C MET A 17 3.79 -7.69 0.64
N GLY A 18 3.28 -8.23 1.75
CA GLY A 18 1.94 -8.79 1.86
C GLY A 18 0.98 -7.91 2.66
N CYS A 19 -0.23 -7.74 2.15
CA CYS A 19 -1.29 -7.02 2.86
C CYS A 19 -2.34 -8.03 3.31
N VAL A 20 -2.45 -8.27 4.62
CA VAL A 20 -3.42 -9.22 5.20
C VAL A 20 -4.67 -8.44 5.60
N GLU A 21 -5.69 -8.50 4.76
CA GLU A 21 -6.98 -7.86 5.06
C GLU A 21 -7.84 -8.74 5.96
N ILE A 22 -8.16 -8.24 7.15
CA ILE A 22 -9.08 -8.92 8.07
C ILE A 22 -10.49 -8.42 7.81
N LYS A 23 -11.38 -9.33 7.40
CA LYS A 23 -12.78 -9.01 7.20
C LYS A 23 -13.53 -9.05 8.52
N ARG A 24 -14.36 -8.04 8.74
CA ARG A 24 -15.27 -8.05 9.87
C ARG A 24 -16.47 -8.95 9.58
N PRO A 25 -16.99 -9.65 10.59
CA PRO A 25 -18.16 -10.49 10.42
C PRO A 25 -19.40 -9.62 10.17
N HIS A 26 -20.38 -10.19 9.46
CA HIS A 26 -21.70 -9.59 9.35
C HIS A 26 -22.34 -9.49 10.74
N PRO A 27 -23.12 -8.44 11.07
CA PRO A 27 -23.69 -8.27 12.41
C PRO A 27 -24.56 -9.43 12.87
N THR A 28 -25.22 -10.12 11.94
CA THR A 28 -26.07 -11.29 12.23
C THR A 28 -25.30 -12.60 12.38
N ALA A 29 -24.00 -12.63 12.08
CA ALA A 29 -23.18 -13.82 12.30
C ALA A 29 -22.98 -14.06 13.81
N PRO A 30 -22.77 -15.32 14.27
CA PRO A 30 -22.53 -15.62 15.68
C PRO A 30 -21.42 -14.77 16.32
N MET A 31 -20.35 -14.51 15.55
CA MET A 31 -19.21 -13.68 15.97
C MET A 31 -19.41 -12.17 15.76
N GLY A 32 -20.46 -11.73 15.06
CA GLY A 32 -20.78 -10.31 14.82
C GLY A 32 -21.37 -9.61 16.05
N GLY A 33 -22.22 -10.31 16.80
CA GLY A 33 -22.81 -9.76 18.03
C GLY A 33 -23.84 -8.65 17.83
N GLY A 34 -24.38 -8.50 16.63
CA GLY A 34 -25.33 -7.45 16.30
C GLY A 34 -24.67 -6.12 15.90
N TYR A 35 -25.50 -5.16 15.52
CA TYR A 35 -25.06 -3.90 14.88
C TYR A 35 -24.25 -2.99 15.80
N PHE A 36 -24.33 -3.18 17.13
CA PHE A 36 -23.72 -2.31 18.13
C PHE A 36 -22.62 -3.00 18.97
N SER A 37 -22.34 -4.29 18.76
CA SER A 37 -21.40 -5.03 19.60
C SER A 37 -19.95 -4.78 19.21
N ARG A 38 -19.38 -3.72 19.79
CA ARG A 38 -17.95 -3.41 19.68
C ARG A 38 -17.05 -4.50 20.27
N LYS A 39 -17.41 -5.04 21.44
CA LYS A 39 -16.60 -6.02 22.17
C LYS A 39 -16.41 -7.32 21.37
N LYS A 40 -17.49 -7.89 20.81
CA LYS A 40 -17.35 -9.12 19.98
C LYS A 40 -16.53 -8.88 18.72
N HIS A 41 -16.66 -7.72 18.08
CA HIS A 41 -15.82 -7.37 16.94
C HIS A 41 -14.33 -7.29 17.33
N ASN A 42 -14.00 -6.63 18.44
CA ASN A 42 -12.61 -6.55 18.90
C ASN A 42 -12.05 -7.94 19.21
N ASN A 43 -12.81 -8.79 19.90
CA ASN A 43 -12.41 -10.16 20.20
C ASN A 43 -12.16 -10.95 18.91
N HIS A 44 -13.09 -10.92 17.96
CA HIS A 44 -12.94 -11.63 16.69
C HIS A 44 -11.71 -11.19 15.90
N ILE A 45 -11.46 -9.89 15.79
CA ILE A 45 -10.26 -9.37 15.11
C ILE A 45 -9.00 -9.77 15.87
N THR A 46 -9.02 -9.73 17.21
CA THR A 46 -7.91 -10.18 18.06
C THR A 46 -7.58 -11.66 17.80
N ASP A 47 -8.60 -12.51 17.75
CA ASP A 47 -8.42 -13.96 17.53
C ASP A 47 -7.84 -14.24 16.14
N ILE A 48 -8.30 -13.51 15.11
CA ILE A 48 -7.72 -13.62 13.76
C ILE A 48 -6.26 -13.15 13.74
N ILE A 49 -5.93 -12.05 14.42
CA ILE A 49 -4.53 -11.58 14.49
C ILE A 49 -3.66 -12.66 15.13
N LYS A 50 -4.09 -13.28 16.24
CA LYS A 50 -3.32 -14.36 16.88
C LYS A 50 -3.09 -15.55 15.96
N MET A 51 -4.15 -16.06 15.33
CA MET A 51 -4.02 -17.17 14.37
C MET A 51 -3.11 -16.81 13.19
N ALA A 52 -3.21 -15.58 12.70
CA ALA A 52 -2.37 -15.12 11.60
C ALA A 52 -0.90 -14.92 12.05
N ASP A 53 -0.66 -14.41 13.26
CA ASP A 53 0.69 -14.30 13.84
C ASP A 53 1.32 -15.68 13.96
N GLU A 54 0.61 -16.68 14.53
CA GLU A 54 1.08 -18.06 14.65
C GLU A 54 1.53 -18.63 13.30
N ILE A 55 0.71 -18.50 12.26
CA ILE A 55 1.06 -18.97 10.91
C ILE A 55 2.22 -18.15 10.32
N LEU A 56 2.23 -16.83 10.46
CA LEU A 56 3.30 -16.00 9.87
C LEU A 56 4.64 -16.21 10.58
N ASP A 57 4.61 -16.51 11.88
CA ASP A 57 5.79 -16.83 12.68
C ASP A 57 6.34 -18.22 12.30
N GLU A 58 5.47 -19.22 12.11
CA GLU A 58 5.86 -20.56 11.62
C GLU A 58 6.63 -20.50 10.29
N PHE A 59 6.21 -19.60 9.40
CA PHE A 59 6.85 -19.39 8.09
C PHE A 59 7.90 -18.28 8.10
N GLU A 60 8.29 -17.78 9.28
CA GLU A 60 9.34 -16.76 9.47
C GLU A 60 9.13 -15.48 8.65
N VAL A 61 7.87 -15.09 8.39
CA VAL A 61 7.58 -13.89 7.60
C VAL A 61 8.02 -12.64 8.37
N PRO A 62 8.95 -11.82 7.82
CA PRO A 62 9.43 -10.63 8.52
C PRO A 62 8.30 -9.62 8.78
N ASN A 63 8.32 -8.99 9.95
CA ASN A 63 7.33 -7.97 10.33
C ASN A 63 7.26 -6.82 9.32
N GLN A 64 8.41 -6.45 8.75
CA GLN A 64 8.55 -5.37 7.75
C GLN A 64 7.94 -5.71 6.39
N ASN A 65 7.68 -6.99 6.11
CA ASN A 65 7.14 -7.46 4.84
C ASN A 65 5.62 -7.66 4.89
N MET A 66 4.94 -7.25 5.95
CA MET A 66 3.50 -7.42 6.03
C MET A 66 2.78 -6.30 6.79
N VAL A 67 1.49 -6.13 6.52
CA VAL A 67 0.60 -5.28 7.31
C VAL A 67 -0.76 -5.94 7.51
N TYR A 68 -1.29 -5.89 8.72
CA TYR A 68 -2.70 -6.16 8.98
C TYR A 68 -3.54 -4.92 8.69
N TYR A 69 -4.66 -5.09 8.01
CA TYR A 69 -5.58 -3.97 7.86
C TYR A 69 -7.03 -4.42 7.78
N ALA A 70 -7.94 -3.57 8.27
CA ALA A 70 -9.36 -3.88 8.28
C ALA A 70 -10.20 -2.61 8.36
N PHE A 71 -11.45 -2.67 7.91
CA PHE A 71 -12.48 -1.68 8.22
C PHE A 71 -12.91 -1.79 9.69
N HIS A 72 -11.99 -1.47 10.60
CA HIS A 72 -12.15 -1.62 12.04
C HIS A 72 -11.46 -0.47 12.78
N LYS A 73 -12.22 0.32 13.54
CA LYS A 73 -11.69 1.51 14.24
C LYS A 73 -10.73 1.16 15.38
N ASP A 74 -10.87 -0.03 15.96
CA ASP A 74 -10.11 -0.46 17.15
C ASP A 74 -8.97 -1.41 16.80
N MET A 75 -8.44 -1.34 15.57
CA MET A 75 -7.31 -2.18 15.15
C MET A 75 -6.15 -2.14 16.13
N GLY A 76 -5.75 -0.96 16.61
CA GLY A 76 -4.67 -0.84 17.59
C GLY A 76 -4.99 -1.49 18.94
N GLN A 77 -6.25 -1.47 19.37
CA GLN A 77 -6.65 -2.18 20.59
C GLN A 77 -6.62 -3.68 20.37
N SER A 78 -7.15 -4.17 19.26
CA SER A 78 -7.15 -5.61 18.92
C SER A 78 -5.73 -6.16 18.76
N ALA A 79 -4.84 -5.44 18.08
CA ALA A 79 -3.42 -5.79 17.97
C ALA A 79 -2.73 -5.81 19.34
N LYS A 80 -3.00 -4.83 20.20
CA LYS A 80 -2.46 -4.79 21.56
C LYS A 80 -2.94 -5.97 22.42
N ILE A 81 -4.22 -6.33 22.36
CA ILE A 81 -4.77 -7.49 23.09
C ILE A 81 -4.19 -8.80 22.54
N ALA A 82 -4.00 -8.89 21.21
CA ALA A 82 -3.33 -10.00 20.56
C ALA A 82 -1.85 -10.12 20.95
N LYS A 83 -1.25 -9.05 21.51
CA LYS A 83 0.19 -8.91 21.75
C LYS A 83 1.03 -9.00 20.47
N SER A 84 0.43 -8.65 19.33
CA SER A 84 1.12 -8.65 18.05
C SER A 84 2.12 -7.50 17.96
N THR A 85 3.32 -7.78 17.49
CA THR A 85 4.32 -6.75 17.14
C THR A 85 4.25 -6.35 15.67
N ARG A 86 3.35 -6.96 14.89
CA ARG A 86 3.26 -6.75 13.45
C ARG A 86 2.63 -5.40 13.09
N PRO A 87 3.03 -4.79 11.96
CA PRO A 87 2.44 -3.54 11.49
C PRO A 87 0.93 -3.67 11.25
N TRP A 88 0.18 -2.60 11.53
CA TRP A 88 -1.25 -2.58 11.30
C TRP A 88 -1.77 -1.22 10.81
N ALA A 89 -2.94 -1.23 10.18
CA ALA A 89 -3.67 -0.02 9.80
C ALA A 89 -5.19 -0.21 9.85
N ALA A 90 -5.94 0.85 10.15
CA ALA A 90 -7.39 0.85 10.06
C ALA A 90 -7.86 1.45 8.71
N LEU A 91 -8.79 0.81 8.00
CA LEU A 91 -9.40 1.39 6.81
C LEU A 91 -10.46 2.42 7.20
N ILE A 92 -10.23 3.68 6.81
CA ILE A 92 -11.08 4.85 7.10
C ILE A 92 -11.38 5.58 5.78
N PRO A 93 -12.63 6.01 5.49
CA PRO A 93 -13.82 5.91 6.33
C PRO A 93 -14.27 4.47 6.50
N TYR A 94 -14.87 4.22 7.66
CA TYR A 94 -15.34 2.90 8.00
C TYR A 94 -16.53 2.51 7.12
N ILE A 95 -16.42 1.38 6.41
CA ILE A 95 -17.50 0.81 5.60
C ILE A 95 -18.18 -0.29 6.38
N SER A 96 -19.51 -0.22 6.49
CA SER A 96 -20.34 -1.24 7.12
C SER A 96 -20.14 -2.61 6.45
N PRO A 97 -20.04 -3.73 7.20
CA PRO A 97 -19.89 -5.08 6.64
C PRO A 97 -21.20 -5.61 6.05
N TYR A 98 -22.22 -4.76 5.93
CA TYR A 98 -23.56 -5.05 5.45
C TYR A 98 -23.99 -3.95 4.47
N GLY A 99 -25.11 -4.21 3.78
CA GLY A 99 -25.62 -3.33 2.74
C GLY A 99 -24.90 -3.53 1.40
N ASN A 100 -25.52 -3.02 0.34
CA ASN A 100 -24.95 -3.03 -1.00
C ASN A 100 -24.05 -1.82 -1.24
N ARG A 101 -23.36 -1.79 -2.40
CA ARG A 101 -22.46 -0.70 -2.81
C ARG A 101 -23.08 0.69 -2.67
N THR A 102 -24.35 0.85 -3.04
CA THR A 102 -25.04 2.14 -3.00
C THR A 102 -25.26 2.60 -1.56
N THR A 103 -25.78 1.73 -0.70
CA THR A 103 -26.00 2.05 0.72
C THR A 103 -24.69 2.35 1.46
N GLN A 104 -23.63 1.60 1.19
CA GLN A 104 -22.30 1.83 1.78
C GLN A 104 -21.70 3.18 1.37
N ARG A 105 -21.89 3.60 0.11
CA ARG A 105 -21.47 4.92 -0.36
C ARG A 105 -22.23 6.04 0.33
N ILE A 106 -23.55 5.93 0.43
CA ILE A 106 -24.38 6.93 1.12
C ILE A 106 -23.94 7.09 2.58
N GLN A 107 -23.68 5.98 3.27
CA GLN A 107 -23.22 5.99 4.67
C GLN A 107 -21.81 6.59 4.84
N SER A 108 -20.90 6.32 3.90
CA SER A 108 -19.51 6.78 3.98
C SER A 108 -19.29 8.20 3.46
N PHE A 109 -20.21 8.71 2.63
CA PHE A 109 -20.05 10.01 1.97
C PHE A 109 -19.91 11.20 2.94
N PRO A 110 -20.74 11.35 3.99
CA PRO A 110 -20.55 12.42 4.98
C PRO A 110 -19.17 12.36 5.65
N ARG A 111 -18.66 11.15 5.89
CA ARG A 111 -17.33 10.95 6.48
C ARG A 111 -16.23 11.33 5.50
N TYR A 112 -16.38 11.00 4.21
CA TYR A 112 -15.45 11.42 3.17
C TYR A 112 -15.36 12.95 3.05
N LEU A 113 -16.50 13.66 3.07
CA LEU A 113 -16.53 15.13 3.04
C LEU A 113 -15.81 15.77 4.23
N THR A 114 -15.98 15.21 5.42
CA THR A 114 -15.44 15.79 6.67
C THR A 114 -14.02 15.31 7.00
N THR A 115 -13.52 14.26 6.35
CA THR A 115 -12.20 13.66 6.60
C THR A 115 -11.26 13.97 5.44
N SER A 116 -10.75 15.20 5.34
CA SER A 116 -9.70 15.51 4.36
C SER A 116 -8.43 14.68 4.56
N PHE A 117 -7.56 14.63 3.55
CA PHE A 117 -6.30 13.87 3.61
C PHE A 117 -5.44 14.23 4.84
N SER A 118 -5.36 15.51 5.20
CA SER A 118 -4.62 15.94 6.39
C SER A 118 -5.24 15.43 7.69
N THR A 119 -6.57 15.43 7.78
CA THR A 119 -7.30 14.84 8.91
C THR A 119 -7.08 13.34 8.97
N LEU A 120 -7.07 12.65 7.81
CA LEU A 120 -6.81 11.22 7.72
C LEU A 120 -5.40 10.88 8.24
N VAL A 121 -4.37 11.58 7.77
CA VAL A 121 -2.97 11.43 8.26
C VAL A 121 -2.91 11.63 9.78
N LYS A 122 -3.54 12.70 10.30
CA LYS A 122 -3.55 12.98 11.75
C LYS A 122 -4.24 11.85 12.55
N GLN A 123 -5.37 11.34 12.06
CA GLN A 123 -6.09 10.24 12.72
C GLN A 123 -5.22 8.99 12.79
N HIS A 124 -4.59 8.61 11.67
CA HIS A 124 -3.74 7.43 11.62
C HIS A 124 -2.49 7.53 12.49
N ASN A 125 -1.82 8.69 12.49
CA ASN A 125 -0.68 8.93 13.39
C ASN A 125 -1.11 8.84 14.86
N LYS A 126 -2.23 9.45 15.23
CA LYS A 126 -2.77 9.39 16.61
C LYS A 126 -3.10 7.95 17.03
N MET A 127 -3.54 7.11 16.08
CA MET A 127 -3.85 5.71 16.34
C MET A 127 -2.60 4.82 16.46
N GLY A 128 -1.44 5.26 15.95
CA GLY A 128 -0.23 4.42 15.86
C GLY A 128 -0.23 3.50 14.64
N SER A 129 -0.98 3.85 13.59
CA SER A 129 -1.06 3.09 12.34
C SER A 129 0.28 3.11 11.59
N SER A 130 0.76 1.95 11.14
CA SER A 130 2.03 1.84 10.43
C SER A 130 1.99 2.42 9.02
N MET A 131 0.81 2.39 8.37
CA MET A 131 0.60 2.99 7.06
C MET A 131 -0.77 3.69 6.97
N LEU A 132 -0.97 4.45 5.90
CA LEU A 132 -2.17 5.19 5.57
C LEU A 132 -2.86 4.53 4.36
N PRO A 133 -3.91 3.72 4.56
CA PRO A 133 -4.79 3.31 3.49
C PRO A 133 -5.60 4.52 3.03
N CYS A 134 -5.66 4.74 1.73
CA CYS A 134 -6.29 5.92 1.14
C CYS A 134 -6.98 5.56 -0.17
N ALA A 135 -8.13 6.18 -0.41
CA ALA A 135 -8.83 6.07 -1.68
C ALA A 135 -8.17 7.01 -2.73
N ILE A 136 -8.15 6.62 -4.01
CA ILE A 136 -7.59 7.44 -5.10
C ILE A 136 -8.36 8.77 -5.28
N GLU A 137 -9.62 8.80 -4.86
CA GLU A 137 -10.52 9.96 -4.92
C GLU A 137 -9.98 11.18 -4.16
N TYR A 138 -9.12 10.99 -3.15
CA TYR A 138 -8.46 12.09 -2.46
C TYR A 138 -7.46 12.86 -3.35
N PHE A 139 -7.07 12.31 -4.50
CA PHE A 139 -6.02 12.87 -5.34
C PHE A 139 -6.50 13.24 -6.76
N ILE A 140 -7.58 12.62 -7.24
CA ILE A 140 -8.05 12.78 -8.63
C ILE A 140 -9.30 13.69 -8.69
N PRO A 141 -9.32 14.71 -9.58
CA PRO A 141 -10.50 15.55 -9.79
C PRO A 141 -11.65 14.78 -10.48
N PRO A 142 -12.90 15.21 -10.29
CA PRO A 142 -13.33 16.31 -9.42
C PRO A 142 -13.41 15.92 -7.93
N HIS A 143 -13.33 14.63 -7.61
CA HIS A 143 -13.59 14.09 -6.26
C HIS A 143 -12.66 14.63 -5.18
N ASN A 144 -11.40 14.92 -5.51
CA ASN A 144 -10.42 15.47 -4.57
C ASN A 144 -10.77 16.87 -4.04
N LYS A 145 -11.72 17.57 -4.68
CA LYS A 145 -12.22 18.88 -4.26
C LYS A 145 -13.37 18.79 -3.26
N LEU A 146 -13.95 17.60 -3.06
CA LEU A 146 -15.11 17.41 -2.19
C LEU A 146 -14.77 17.47 -0.69
N PRO A 147 -13.66 16.88 -0.19
CA PRO A 147 -13.34 16.97 1.23
C PRO A 147 -13.05 18.40 1.68
N ILE A 148 -13.58 18.77 2.85
CA ILE A 148 -13.39 20.09 3.45
C ILE A 148 -11.93 20.27 3.86
N GLY A 149 -11.27 21.25 3.25
CA GLY A 149 -9.89 21.61 3.55
C GLY A 149 -9.03 21.68 2.29
N LYS A 150 -7.74 21.46 2.45
CA LYS A 150 -6.76 21.61 1.37
C LYS A 150 -6.87 20.42 0.39
N THR A 151 -7.08 20.72 -0.88
CA THR A 151 -7.08 19.73 -1.97
C THR A 151 -5.68 19.13 -2.18
N MET A 152 -5.61 17.82 -2.27
CA MET A 152 -4.39 17.08 -2.60
C MET A 152 -4.43 16.56 -4.05
N GLY A 153 -3.30 16.07 -4.54
CA GLY A 153 -3.16 15.59 -5.92
C GLY A 153 -1.80 14.97 -6.17
N LEU A 154 -1.66 14.33 -7.33
CA LEU A 154 -0.46 13.56 -7.69
C LEU A 154 0.61 14.39 -8.43
N HIS A 155 0.38 15.69 -8.66
CA HIS A 155 1.29 16.54 -9.42
C HIS A 155 1.45 17.95 -8.80
N GLY A 156 2.57 18.59 -9.14
CA GLY A 156 2.86 20.01 -8.85
C GLY A 156 2.71 20.41 -7.37
N LYS A 157 2.18 21.62 -7.14
CA LYS A 157 1.99 22.17 -5.79
C LYS A 157 1.13 21.27 -4.89
N LYS A 158 0.13 20.58 -5.45
CA LYS A 158 -0.75 19.68 -4.70
C LYS A 158 0.01 18.45 -4.18
N LEU A 159 0.87 17.86 -5.00
CA LEU A 159 1.77 16.78 -4.59
C LEU A 159 2.74 17.25 -3.51
N HIS A 160 3.38 18.41 -3.70
CA HIS A 160 4.29 18.98 -2.71
C HIS A 160 3.60 19.13 -1.35
N ASN A 161 2.39 19.70 -1.33
CA ASN A 161 1.60 19.83 -0.10
C ASN A 161 1.26 18.48 0.54
N MET A 162 0.89 17.47 -0.27
CA MET A 162 0.57 16.13 0.20
C MET A 162 1.79 15.47 0.87
N ASN A 163 2.96 15.54 0.24
CA ASN A 163 4.22 15.03 0.79
C ASN A 163 4.61 15.76 2.08
N HIS A 164 4.40 17.07 2.14
CA HIS A 164 4.65 17.88 3.33
C HIS A 164 3.71 17.54 4.51
N ILE A 165 2.48 17.13 4.23
CA ILE A 165 1.51 16.70 5.24
C ILE A 165 1.82 15.30 5.75
N ARG A 166 2.11 14.34 4.85
CA ARG A 166 2.33 12.94 5.24
C ARG A 166 3.70 12.69 5.86
N LYS A 167 4.69 13.56 5.62
CA LYS A 167 6.03 13.49 6.25
C LYS A 167 6.72 12.13 6.11
N GLY A 168 6.50 11.46 4.99
CA GLY A 168 7.01 10.11 4.73
C GLY A 168 6.18 8.98 5.34
N MET A 169 4.99 9.21 5.89
CA MET A 169 4.06 8.12 6.20
C MET A 169 3.79 7.31 4.93
N ALA A 170 3.97 5.98 5.02
CA ALA A 170 3.68 5.07 3.92
C ALA A 170 2.19 5.14 3.59
N THR A 171 1.84 5.44 2.35
CA THR A 171 0.44 5.64 1.94
C THR A 171 0.10 4.66 0.84
N TYR A 172 -0.94 3.86 1.08
CA TYR A 172 -1.40 2.79 0.19
C TYR A 172 -2.69 3.26 -0.48
N VAL A 173 -2.69 3.33 -1.80
CA VAL A 173 -3.76 3.92 -2.59
C VAL A 173 -4.51 2.86 -3.37
N TRP A 174 -5.84 2.86 -3.22
CA TRP A 174 -6.74 1.99 -3.97
C TRP A 174 -7.90 2.78 -4.60
N PRO A 175 -8.38 2.38 -5.80
CA PRO A 175 -7.72 1.49 -6.75
C PRO A 175 -6.60 2.20 -7.51
N ALA A 176 -5.45 1.54 -7.66
CA ALA A 176 -4.37 1.98 -8.54
C ALA A 176 -4.62 1.50 -9.97
N LYS A 177 -5.49 2.22 -10.70
CA LYS A 177 -5.76 1.94 -12.10
C LYS A 177 -4.52 2.27 -12.97
N PRO A 178 -4.28 1.54 -14.08
CA PRO A 178 -3.11 1.78 -14.94
C PRO A 178 -2.91 3.23 -15.38
N ILE A 179 -4.00 3.94 -15.71
CA ILE A 179 -3.96 5.36 -16.11
C ILE A 179 -3.41 6.32 -15.04
N HIS A 180 -3.37 5.91 -13.76
CA HIS A 180 -2.84 6.70 -12.66
C HIS A 180 -1.60 6.07 -12.03
N GLU A 181 -1.21 4.86 -12.43
CA GLU A 181 -0.21 4.05 -11.75
C GLU A 181 1.15 4.78 -11.67
N LYS A 182 1.67 5.27 -12.80
CA LYS A 182 2.92 6.05 -12.82
C LYS A 182 2.86 7.26 -11.89
N SER A 183 1.77 8.03 -11.93
CA SER A 183 1.61 9.21 -11.07
C SER A 183 1.53 8.87 -9.57
N ILE A 184 0.92 7.73 -9.22
CA ILE A 184 0.88 7.21 -7.84
C ILE A 184 2.29 6.84 -7.38
N LEU A 185 3.03 6.08 -8.20
CA LEU A 185 4.38 5.63 -7.86
C LEU A 185 5.36 6.80 -7.77
N ASN A 186 5.33 7.74 -8.71
CA ASN A 186 6.16 8.95 -8.72
C ASN A 186 5.89 9.84 -7.51
N ALA A 187 4.64 9.87 -7.02
CA ALA A 187 4.26 10.58 -5.81
C ALA A 187 4.79 9.91 -4.51
N GLY A 188 5.40 8.73 -4.61
CA GLY A 188 5.91 7.95 -3.49
C GLY A 188 4.79 7.26 -2.71
N LEU A 189 3.73 6.87 -3.40
CA LEU A 189 2.57 6.19 -2.84
C LEU A 189 2.57 4.74 -3.35
N THR A 190 2.21 3.80 -2.47
CA THR A 190 2.05 2.40 -2.84
C THR A 190 0.71 2.19 -3.55
N GLY A 191 0.72 1.62 -4.75
CA GLY A 191 -0.49 1.31 -5.51
C GLY A 191 -1.04 -0.08 -5.21
N LEU A 192 -2.34 -0.18 -4.90
CA LEU A 192 -3.07 -1.45 -4.85
C LEU A 192 -3.83 -1.66 -6.17
N THR A 193 -3.36 -2.56 -7.02
CA THR A 193 -3.85 -2.73 -8.41
C THR A 193 -4.55 -4.07 -8.62
N ASP A 194 -5.62 -4.07 -9.42
CA ASP A 194 -6.21 -5.32 -9.94
C ASP A 194 -5.50 -5.81 -11.21
N LYS A 195 -4.55 -5.04 -11.78
CA LYS A 195 -3.84 -5.35 -13.04
C LYS A 195 -2.40 -5.81 -12.81
N ALA A 196 -2.16 -6.80 -11.95
CA ALA A 196 -0.81 -7.30 -11.60
C ALA A 196 -0.22 -8.32 -12.59
N ASN A 197 -0.77 -8.45 -13.81
CA ASN A 197 -0.18 -9.32 -14.84
C ASN A 197 1.23 -8.82 -15.21
N PRO A 198 2.29 -9.65 -15.07
CA PRO A 198 3.66 -9.25 -15.41
C PRO A 198 3.86 -8.97 -16.91
N GLN A 199 2.98 -9.48 -17.78
CA GLN A 199 3.01 -9.21 -19.23
C GLN A 199 2.38 -7.86 -19.60
N PHE A 200 1.73 -7.18 -18.66
CA PHE A 200 1.24 -5.82 -18.89
C PHE A 200 2.40 -4.85 -18.66
N THR A 201 3.13 -4.53 -19.73
CA THR A 201 4.42 -3.81 -19.72
C THR A 201 4.35 -2.37 -20.23
N TRP A 202 3.23 -1.97 -20.82
CA TRP A 202 3.00 -0.63 -21.38
C TRP A 202 1.74 -0.02 -20.79
N LEU A 203 1.84 1.15 -20.15
CA LEU A 203 0.72 1.82 -19.52
C LEU A 203 -0.09 2.62 -20.56
N PRO A 204 -1.40 2.81 -20.37
CA PRO A 204 -2.22 3.64 -21.25
C PRO A 204 -1.83 5.14 -21.23
N THR A 205 -0.89 5.53 -20.37
CA THR A 205 -0.28 6.86 -20.36
C THR A 205 0.85 7.01 -21.39
N GLY A 206 1.23 5.93 -22.08
CA GLY A 206 2.37 5.91 -23.02
C GLY A 206 3.71 5.71 -22.33
N ASP A 207 3.72 5.02 -21.18
CA ASP A 207 4.93 4.81 -20.39
C ASP A 207 5.21 3.31 -20.17
N ALA A 208 6.49 2.94 -20.17
CA ALA A 208 6.91 1.61 -19.75
C ALA A 208 6.57 1.36 -18.27
N ARG A 209 6.11 0.14 -17.98
CA ARG A 209 5.62 -0.24 -16.65
C ARG A 209 6.69 -0.96 -15.84
N TRP A 210 7.17 -0.29 -14.77
CA TRP A 210 8.06 -0.91 -13.78
C TRP A 210 7.28 -1.42 -12.57
N VAL A 211 7.23 -2.75 -12.39
CA VAL A 211 6.35 -3.40 -11.41
C VAL A 211 6.97 -3.62 -10.02
N ASN A 212 8.29 -3.42 -9.87
CA ASN A 212 9.04 -3.69 -8.64
C ASN A 212 9.73 -2.45 -8.04
N PRO A 213 9.06 -1.28 -7.87
CA PRO A 213 9.73 -0.02 -7.55
C PRO A 213 10.50 0.00 -6.20
N ALA A 214 10.10 -0.78 -5.20
CA ALA A 214 10.86 -0.91 -3.94
C ALA A 214 11.83 -2.11 -3.93
N ILE A 215 11.46 -3.21 -4.60
CA ILE A 215 12.20 -4.48 -4.56
C ILE A 215 13.37 -4.47 -5.51
N GLN A 216 13.20 -3.85 -6.68
CA GLN A 216 14.24 -3.65 -7.69
C GLN A 216 14.26 -2.15 -8.02
N PRO A 217 14.77 -1.33 -7.10
CA PRO A 217 14.63 0.11 -7.17
C PRO A 217 15.59 0.72 -8.21
N LEU A 218 15.04 1.54 -9.10
CA LEU A 218 15.81 2.29 -10.09
C LEU A 218 16.46 3.51 -9.42
N ASP A 219 17.71 3.82 -9.78
CA ASP A 219 18.29 5.15 -9.51
C ASP A 219 17.82 6.21 -10.50
N ASN A 220 18.37 7.41 -10.39
CA ASN A 220 18.05 8.52 -11.28
C ASN A 220 18.38 8.23 -12.75
N GLN A 221 19.51 7.62 -13.07
CA GLN A 221 19.92 7.34 -14.45
C GLN A 221 19.01 6.28 -15.07
N GLN A 222 18.75 5.20 -14.35
CA GLN A 222 17.86 4.11 -14.75
C GLN A 222 16.40 4.60 -14.86
N GLN A 223 15.98 5.51 -13.98
CA GLN A 223 14.66 6.14 -14.05
C GLN A 223 14.53 7.06 -15.27
N ILE A 224 15.59 7.80 -15.63
CA ILE A 224 15.64 8.59 -16.87
C ILE A 224 15.54 7.66 -18.07
N LEU A 225 16.32 6.58 -18.11
CA LEU A 225 16.27 5.58 -19.18
C LEU A 225 14.86 5.01 -19.34
N LEU A 226 14.22 4.56 -18.26
CA LEU A 226 12.85 4.04 -18.31
C LEU A 226 11.86 5.09 -18.83
N ASN A 227 12.05 6.37 -18.50
CA ASN A 227 11.17 7.45 -18.93
C ASN A 227 11.37 7.87 -20.39
N SER A 228 12.50 7.55 -21.01
CA SER A 228 12.78 7.85 -22.43
C SER A 228 12.35 6.75 -23.40
N VAL A 229 11.80 5.65 -22.88
CA VAL A 229 11.37 4.49 -23.66
C VAL A 229 10.17 4.81 -24.55
N THR A 230 10.13 4.21 -25.75
CA THR A 230 8.97 4.22 -26.66
C THR A 230 8.28 2.85 -26.66
N GLU A 231 7.08 2.79 -27.24
CA GLU A 231 6.32 1.53 -27.28
C GLU A 231 7.05 0.45 -28.08
N GLU A 232 7.88 0.81 -29.05
CA GLU A 232 8.62 -0.12 -29.89
C GLU A 232 9.79 -0.78 -29.15
N ASN A 233 10.52 -0.02 -28.32
CA ASN A 233 11.74 -0.51 -27.66
C ASN A 233 11.54 -0.91 -26.18
N HIS A 234 10.35 -0.74 -25.61
CA HIS A 234 10.13 -0.93 -24.18
C HIS A 234 10.46 -2.31 -23.64
N LEU A 235 10.23 -3.37 -24.42
CA LEU A 235 10.51 -4.73 -23.98
C LEU A 235 12.01 -4.98 -23.80
N GLU A 236 12.83 -4.43 -24.69
CA GLU A 236 14.29 -4.54 -24.64
C GLU A 236 14.84 -3.78 -23.42
N ILE A 237 14.41 -2.53 -23.23
CA ILE A 237 14.85 -1.72 -22.09
C ILE A 237 14.38 -2.30 -20.76
N LEU A 238 13.15 -2.82 -20.68
CA LEU A 238 12.67 -3.50 -19.47
C LEU A 238 13.47 -4.78 -19.19
N LYS A 239 13.87 -5.52 -20.22
CA LYS A 239 14.74 -6.70 -20.07
C LYS A 239 16.12 -6.30 -19.57
N GLN A 240 16.72 -5.27 -20.16
CA GLN A 240 18.00 -4.72 -19.73
C GLN A 240 17.96 -4.30 -18.27
N LEU A 241 17.01 -3.45 -17.87
CA LEU A 241 16.87 -2.98 -16.50
C LEU A 241 16.64 -4.14 -15.52
N LYS A 242 15.88 -5.16 -15.89
CA LYS A 242 15.68 -6.36 -15.04
C LYS A 242 16.96 -7.15 -14.79
N GLN A 243 17.93 -7.09 -15.70
CA GLN A 243 19.22 -7.78 -15.58
C GLN A 243 20.26 -6.95 -14.84
N GLU A 244 20.28 -5.63 -15.08
CA GLU A 244 21.30 -4.73 -14.54
C GLU A 244 20.98 -4.22 -13.13
N VAL A 245 19.69 -4.03 -12.81
CA VAL A 245 19.28 -3.44 -11.53
C VAL A 245 19.26 -4.54 -10.45
N PRO A 246 20.07 -4.46 -9.39
CA PRO A 246 20.02 -5.43 -8.31
C PRO A 246 18.69 -5.34 -7.56
N ILE A 247 18.24 -6.45 -6.99
CA ILE A 247 17.15 -6.38 -6.01
C ILE A 247 17.67 -5.81 -4.67
N TRP A 248 16.77 -5.34 -3.81
CA TRP A 248 17.12 -4.68 -2.55
C TRP A 248 18.08 -5.50 -1.66
N SER A 249 17.86 -6.81 -1.60
CA SER A 249 18.71 -7.75 -0.86
C SER A 249 20.13 -7.87 -1.42
N GLU A 250 20.32 -7.55 -2.70
CA GLU A 250 21.62 -7.56 -3.39
C GLU A 250 22.29 -6.18 -3.41
N CYS A 251 21.56 -5.12 -3.05
CA CYS A 251 22.13 -3.77 -2.99
C CYS A 251 23.14 -3.67 -1.84
N ASP A 252 24.31 -3.13 -2.13
CA ASP A 252 25.28 -2.75 -1.10
C ASP A 252 24.83 -1.51 -0.31
N ASN A 253 25.56 -1.18 0.76
CA ASN A 253 25.22 -0.04 1.60
C ASN A 253 25.25 1.28 0.83
N THR A 254 26.23 1.46 -0.06
CA THR A 254 26.37 2.67 -0.89
C THR A 254 25.14 2.91 -1.74
N ARG A 255 24.67 1.86 -2.43
CA ARG A 255 23.47 1.89 -3.24
C ARG A 255 22.21 2.16 -2.42
N ARG A 256 22.06 1.51 -1.25
CA ARG A 256 20.92 1.75 -0.36
C ARG A 256 20.88 3.20 0.12
N VAL A 257 22.01 3.78 0.49
CA VAL A 257 22.14 5.20 0.87
C VAL A 257 21.75 6.12 -0.28
N GLU A 258 22.22 5.84 -1.51
CA GLU A 258 21.87 6.60 -2.71
C GLU A 258 20.35 6.61 -2.96
N LEU A 259 19.74 5.42 -2.97
CA LEU A 259 18.31 5.23 -3.21
C LEU A 259 17.45 5.93 -2.14
N ILE A 260 17.80 5.76 -0.86
CA ILE A 260 17.08 6.40 0.25
C ILE A 260 17.24 7.92 0.18
N SER A 261 18.42 8.43 -0.17
CA SER A 261 18.65 9.87 -0.34
C SER A 261 17.75 10.45 -1.43
N MET A 262 17.69 9.75 -2.58
CA MET A 262 16.81 10.10 -3.69
C MET A 262 15.34 10.11 -3.26
N TRP A 263 14.84 9.03 -2.65
CA TRP A 263 13.45 8.93 -2.20
C TRP A 263 13.09 9.97 -1.13
N LYS A 264 13.98 10.18 -0.16
CA LYS A 264 13.82 11.18 0.91
C LYS A 264 13.64 12.57 0.32
N LYS A 265 14.48 12.95 -0.65
CA LYS A 265 14.40 14.23 -1.36
C LYS A 265 13.10 14.35 -2.15
N SER A 266 12.74 13.33 -2.94
CA SER A 266 11.55 13.33 -3.79
C SER A 266 10.24 13.36 -3.01
N TRP A 267 10.18 12.68 -1.87
CA TRP A 267 8.93 12.43 -1.13
C TRP A 267 8.87 13.08 0.25
N ASN A 268 9.86 13.93 0.58
CA ASN A 268 9.95 14.69 1.82
C ASN A 268 9.89 13.81 3.09
N TRP A 269 10.64 12.71 3.10
CA TRP A 269 10.76 11.86 4.28
C TRP A 269 11.51 12.62 5.38
N GLN A 270 11.01 12.58 6.61
CA GLN A 270 11.59 13.39 7.69
C GLN A 270 12.76 12.70 8.39
N LYS A 271 12.65 11.38 8.63
CA LYS A 271 13.71 10.57 9.24
C LYS A 271 15.04 10.71 8.48
N SER A 272 16.14 10.69 9.22
CA SER A 272 17.50 10.61 8.66
C SER A 272 17.71 9.32 7.88
N ILE A 273 18.75 9.28 7.05
CA ILE A 273 19.08 8.08 6.25
C ILE A 273 19.41 6.92 7.19
N ASP A 274 20.19 7.17 8.25
CA ASP A 274 20.57 6.16 9.24
C ASP A 274 19.36 5.58 9.98
N GLU A 275 18.43 6.43 10.44
CA GLU A 275 17.18 5.96 11.08
C GLU A 275 16.33 5.11 10.14
N ILE A 276 16.33 5.43 8.84
CA ILE A 276 15.58 4.65 7.84
C ILE A 276 16.26 3.29 7.65
N LEU A 277 17.58 3.27 7.45
CA LEU A 277 18.36 2.05 7.28
C LEU A 277 18.25 1.11 8.49
N GLN A 278 18.35 1.65 9.70
CA GLN A 278 18.17 0.90 10.94
C GLN A 278 16.77 0.30 11.09
N SER A 279 15.75 0.93 10.50
CA SER A 279 14.37 0.44 10.53
C SER A 279 14.03 -0.53 9.39
N SER A 280 14.90 -0.64 8.38
CA SER A 280 14.82 -1.64 7.31
C SER A 280 15.66 -2.88 7.65
N SER A 281 15.46 -3.96 6.91
CA SER A 281 16.37 -5.11 6.95
C SER A 281 17.15 -5.19 5.64
N GLU A 282 18.16 -6.05 5.60
CA GLU A 282 18.91 -6.31 4.38
C GLU A 282 18.00 -6.85 3.27
N SER A 283 17.04 -7.72 3.61
CA SER A 283 16.09 -8.29 2.66
C SER A 283 14.87 -7.41 2.37
N SER A 284 14.50 -6.50 3.28
CA SER A 284 13.26 -5.74 3.20
C SER A 284 13.51 -4.25 2.96
N PRO A 285 13.02 -3.69 1.83
CA PRO A 285 13.09 -2.25 1.60
C PRO A 285 12.37 -1.48 2.71
N PRO A 286 12.77 -0.21 2.96
CA PRO A 286 12.12 0.64 3.94
C PRO A 286 10.60 0.66 3.77
N TRP A 287 9.90 0.76 4.90
CA TRP A 287 8.44 0.74 4.91
C TRP A 287 7.82 1.82 4.00
N GLN A 288 8.44 2.99 3.97
CA GLN A 288 8.01 4.16 3.22
C GLN A 288 8.18 4.02 1.71
N ALA A 289 8.99 3.07 1.24
CA ALA A 289 9.28 2.88 -0.18
C ALA A 289 8.00 2.53 -0.97
N SER A 290 7.86 3.14 -2.14
CA SER A 290 6.71 2.96 -3.01
C SER A 290 6.67 1.54 -3.57
N ARG A 291 5.52 0.88 -3.52
CA ARG A 291 5.31 -0.50 -4.03
C ARG A 291 4.14 -0.53 -5.00
N LEU A 292 4.10 -1.57 -5.84
CA LEU A 292 2.91 -1.94 -6.60
C LEU A 292 2.47 -3.32 -6.14
N ILE A 293 1.28 -3.41 -5.56
CA ILE A 293 0.79 -4.63 -4.91
C ILE A 293 -0.48 -5.09 -5.62
N GLY A 294 -0.52 -6.37 -5.99
CA GLY A 294 -1.72 -7.00 -6.52
C GLY A 294 -2.79 -7.12 -5.44
N HIS A 295 -4.00 -6.65 -5.73
CA HIS A 295 -5.16 -6.86 -4.88
C HIS A 295 -5.74 -8.28 -5.08
N ARG A 296 -6.57 -8.77 -4.14
CA ARG A 296 -7.15 -10.12 -4.20
C ARG A 296 -7.86 -10.37 -5.53
N GLY A 297 -7.48 -11.45 -6.21
CA GLY A 297 -8.00 -11.84 -7.53
C GLY A 297 -7.26 -11.19 -8.72
N SER A 298 -6.20 -10.42 -8.46
CA SER A 298 -5.34 -9.93 -9.55
C SER A 298 -4.57 -11.10 -10.18
N GLY A 299 -4.70 -11.28 -11.49
CA GLY A 299 -4.01 -12.33 -12.25
C GLY A 299 -4.76 -13.66 -12.39
N LYS A 300 -5.90 -13.87 -11.71
CA LYS A 300 -6.81 -15.01 -11.96
C LYS A 300 -8.20 -14.50 -12.34
N THR A 301 -8.57 -14.76 -13.60
CA THR A 301 -9.89 -14.63 -14.25
C THR A 301 -10.55 -13.25 -14.37
N SER A 302 -11.21 -13.03 -15.51
CA SER A 302 -12.19 -11.96 -15.70
C SER A 302 -13.22 -12.05 -14.58
N ARG A 303 -13.41 -10.97 -13.82
CA ARG A 303 -14.58 -10.90 -12.94
C ARG A 303 -15.82 -10.86 -13.84
N PRO A 304 -16.88 -11.65 -13.55
CA PRO A 304 -18.15 -11.53 -14.24
C PRO A 304 -18.91 -10.31 -13.70
N VAL A 305 -18.30 -9.12 -13.74
CA VAL A 305 -19.00 -7.87 -13.42
C VAL A 305 -18.32 -6.78 -14.25
N ILE A 306 -18.95 -6.52 -15.40
CA ILE A 306 -18.60 -5.54 -16.45
C ILE A 306 -17.66 -6.14 -17.50
N SER A 307 -18.27 -6.78 -18.51
CA SER A 307 -17.80 -6.70 -19.89
C SER A 307 -17.71 -5.22 -20.28
N GLU A 308 -16.67 -4.89 -21.07
CA GLU A 308 -16.38 -3.55 -21.60
C GLU A 308 -17.61 -2.77 -22.06
#